data_AF-A0A1H5S2H1-F1
#
_entry.id   AF-A0A1H5S2H1-F1
#
_cell.length_a   1.000
_cell.length_b   1.000
_cell.length_c   1.000
_cell.angle_alpha   90.00
_cell.angle_beta   90.00
_cell.angle_gamma   90.00
#
_symmetry.space_group_name_H-M   'P 1'
#
loop_
_entity.id
_entity.type
_entity.pdbx_description
1 polymer ?
#
loop_
_entity_poly.entity_id
_entity_poly.type
_entity_poly.pdbx_seq_one_letter_code
_entity_poly.pdbx_strand_id
1 'polypeptide(L)'
;MSRKRKTDASDERLGGAVPSFYHSIMQTQMAAISSLSWLGAEWAGAAGRMSGEFLQFMADRVKEDVRFQHSCLQCKSPQELQKLQAEFIQKAIDQYVAETGKMVEIGSAALKPFRDA
;
A
#
# COMPACT_ATOMS: atom_id res chain seq x y z
N MET A 1 -16.88 72.92 -24.73
CA MET A 1 -16.92 72.74 -23.25
C MET A 1 -17.40 71.30 -23.01
N SER A 2 -16.58 70.26 -22.82
CA SER A 2 -15.57 69.95 -21.78
C SER A 2 -16.08 70.01 -20.35
N ARG A 3 -16.54 68.86 -19.80
CA ARG A 3 -16.05 68.33 -18.51
C ARG A 3 -16.46 66.86 -18.26
N LYS A 4 -15.44 66.00 -18.25
CA LYS A 4 -15.39 64.65 -17.65
C LYS A 4 -15.42 64.72 -16.11
N ARG A 5 -15.75 63.59 -15.47
CA ARG A 5 -15.61 63.15 -14.05
C ARG A 5 -16.96 63.09 -13.31
N LYS A 6 -17.30 62.06 -12.52
CA LYS A 6 -16.44 61.13 -11.77
C LYS A 6 -17.27 59.89 -11.43
N THR A 7 -16.67 58.73 -11.60
CA THR A 7 -17.03 57.45 -10.99
C THR A 7 -17.30 57.58 -9.50
N ASP A 8 -18.40 57.02 -9.03
CA ASP A 8 -18.67 56.72 -7.63
C ASP A 8 -18.87 55.18 -7.60
N ALA A 9 -17.85 54.32 -7.63
CA ALA A 9 -16.64 54.20 -6.80
C ALA A 9 -16.88 54.04 -5.29
N SER A 10 -18.12 53.75 -4.88
CA SER A 10 -18.46 53.45 -3.49
C SER A 10 -19.16 52.09 -3.26
N ASP A 11 -19.62 51.39 -4.30
CA ASP A 11 -20.30 50.09 -4.14
C ASP A 11 -19.40 48.85 -4.37
N GLU A 12 -18.09 49.06 -4.54
CA GLU A 12 -17.12 47.99 -4.86
C GLU A 12 -15.97 47.91 -3.85
N ARG A 13 -16.23 48.26 -2.59
CA ARG A 13 -15.20 48.26 -1.53
C ARG A 13 -15.61 47.59 -0.22
N LEU A 14 -16.49 46.60 -0.26
CA LEU A 14 -16.75 45.75 0.92
C LEU A 14 -16.66 44.24 0.66
N GLY A 15 -16.34 43.79 -0.57
CA GLY A 15 -16.26 42.36 -0.90
C GLY A 15 -14.86 41.77 -1.16
N GLY A 16 -13.82 42.58 -1.36
CA GLY A 16 -12.62 42.14 -2.10
C GLY A 16 -11.40 41.68 -1.29
N ALA A 17 -11.28 42.03 0.00
CA ALA A 17 -10.01 41.86 0.73
C ALA A 17 -10.04 40.85 1.89
N VAL A 18 -11.24 40.46 2.35
CA VAL A 18 -11.43 39.40 3.34
C VAL A 18 -11.50 37.99 2.72
N PRO A 19 -11.82 37.75 1.41
CA PRO A 19 -11.86 36.38 0.87
C PRO A 19 -10.49 35.73 0.57
N SER A 20 -9.45 36.49 0.24
CA SER A 20 -8.21 35.95 -0.35
C SER A 20 -7.35 35.14 0.63
N PHE A 21 -7.15 35.66 1.85
CA PHE A 21 -6.35 35.00 2.89
C PHE A 21 -7.04 33.74 3.44
N TYR A 22 -8.36 33.80 3.64
CA TYR A 22 -9.12 32.62 4.07
C TYR A 22 -9.20 31.57 2.96
N HIS A 23 -9.30 31.99 1.69
CA HIS A 23 -9.26 31.06 0.57
C HIS A 23 -7.92 30.35 0.45
N SER A 24 -6.79 31.04 0.62
CA SER A 24 -5.47 30.41 0.59
C SER A 24 -5.26 29.45 1.77
N ILE A 25 -5.65 29.84 3.00
CA ILE A 25 -5.59 28.96 4.17
C ILE A 25 -6.47 27.71 3.98
N MET A 26 -7.68 27.88 3.48
CA MET A 26 -8.59 26.76 3.21
C MET A 26 -8.05 25.85 2.11
N GLN A 27 -7.45 26.41 1.05
CA GLN A 27 -6.84 25.62 -0.02
C GLN A 27 -5.66 24.79 0.50
N THR A 28 -4.80 25.36 1.34
CA THR A 28 -3.70 24.63 1.99
C THR A 28 -4.21 23.55 2.94
N GLN A 29 -5.26 23.82 3.74
CA GLN A 29 -5.86 22.81 4.62
C GLN A 29 -6.47 21.66 3.83
N MET A 30 -7.22 21.96 2.76
CA MET A 30 -7.83 20.92 1.92
C MET A 30 -6.76 20.07 1.21
N ALA A 31 -5.68 20.68 0.74
CA ALA A 31 -4.55 19.96 0.18
C ALA A 31 -3.93 19.01 1.22
N ALA A 32 -3.71 19.47 2.46
CA ALA A 32 -3.17 18.64 3.53
C ALA A 32 -4.12 17.50 3.96
N ILE A 33 -5.41 17.76 4.06
CA ILE A 33 -6.41 16.72 4.36
C ILE A 33 -6.48 15.70 3.22
N SER A 34 -6.44 16.16 1.96
CA SER A 34 -6.46 15.29 0.79
C SER A 34 -5.22 14.41 0.69
N SER A 35 -4.04 14.93 1.02
CA SER A 35 -2.79 14.16 1.01
C SER A 35 -2.76 13.10 2.12
N LEU A 36 -3.23 13.43 3.32
CA LEU A 36 -3.40 12.47 4.42
C LEU A 36 -4.41 11.38 4.08
N SER A 37 -5.52 11.74 3.43
CA SER A 37 -6.53 10.76 3.00
C SER A 37 -5.99 9.81 1.94
N TRP A 38 -5.26 10.32 0.94
CA TRP A 38 -4.62 9.49 -0.10
C TRP A 38 -3.59 8.53 0.49
N LEU A 39 -2.73 9.03 1.39
CA LEU A 39 -1.73 8.23 2.08
C LEU A 39 -2.37 7.08 2.87
N GLY A 40 -3.50 7.35 3.56
CA GLY A 40 -4.25 6.34 4.28
C GLY A 40 -4.86 5.27 3.36
N ALA A 41 -5.36 5.65 2.17
CA ALA A 41 -5.91 4.72 1.20
C ALA A 41 -4.85 3.79 0.59
N GLU A 42 -3.69 4.33 0.21
CA GLU A 42 -2.58 3.53 -0.35
C GLU A 42 -2.00 2.56 0.69
N TRP A 43 -1.85 3.01 1.94
CA TRP A 43 -1.43 2.14 3.04
C TRP A 43 -2.44 1.02 3.30
N ALA A 44 -3.75 1.35 3.37
CA ALA A 44 -4.79 0.35 3.56
C ALA A 44 -4.84 -0.66 2.41
N GLY A 45 -4.67 -0.19 1.17
CA GLY A 45 -4.55 -1.05 -0.01
C GLY A 45 -3.35 -1.99 0.05
N ALA A 46 -2.19 -1.49 0.49
CA ALA A 46 -1.00 -2.31 0.69
C ALA A 46 -1.17 -3.34 1.82
N ALA A 47 -1.74 -2.95 2.96
CA ALA A 47 -2.04 -3.85 4.07
C ALA A 47 -3.01 -4.97 3.65
N GLY A 48 -4.00 -4.65 2.81
CA GLY A 48 -4.91 -5.64 2.23
C GLY A 48 -4.18 -6.64 1.31
N ARG A 49 -3.30 -6.15 0.42
CA ARG A 49 -2.49 -7.03 -0.45
C ARG A 49 -1.54 -7.92 0.34
N MET A 50 -0.82 -7.37 1.33
CA MET A 50 0.05 -8.16 2.21
C MET A 50 -0.73 -9.25 2.94
N SER A 51 -1.91 -8.92 3.47
CA SER A 51 -2.76 -9.88 4.17
C SER A 51 -3.24 -11.00 3.24
N GLY A 52 -3.61 -10.65 2.01
CA GLY A 52 -4.01 -11.61 0.98
C GLY A 52 -2.89 -12.59 0.60
N GLU A 53 -1.71 -12.08 0.30
CA GLU A 53 -0.54 -12.90 -0.03
C GLU A 53 -0.12 -13.79 1.15
N PHE A 54 -0.12 -13.26 2.39
CA PHE A 54 0.18 -14.05 3.58
C PHE A 54 -0.80 -15.22 3.77
N LEU A 55 -2.10 -14.98 3.60
CA LEU A 55 -3.11 -16.03 3.71
C LEU A 55 -2.95 -17.08 2.60
N GLN A 56 -2.66 -16.65 1.37
CA GLN A 56 -2.39 -17.55 0.26
C GLN A 56 -1.15 -18.41 0.52
N PHE A 57 -0.06 -17.81 0.99
CA PHE A 57 1.16 -18.52 1.38
C PHE A 57 0.89 -19.58 2.45
N MET A 58 0.14 -19.23 3.50
CA MET A 58 -0.23 -20.18 4.54
C MET A 58 -1.06 -21.35 4.00
N ALA A 59 -2.04 -21.08 3.14
CA ALA A 59 -2.83 -22.13 2.51
C ALA A 59 -1.96 -23.07 1.66
N ASP A 60 -1.04 -22.52 0.88
CA ASP A 60 -0.11 -23.30 0.06
C ASP A 60 0.85 -24.14 0.93
N ARG A 61 1.34 -23.60 2.05
CA ARG A 61 2.17 -24.34 3.00
C ARG A 61 1.46 -25.52 3.63
N VAL A 62 0.21 -25.34 4.06
CA VAL A 62 -0.61 -26.41 4.63
C VAL A 62 -0.83 -27.52 3.60
N LYS A 63 -1.11 -27.16 2.34
CA LYS A 63 -1.28 -28.15 1.25
C LYS A 63 -0.02 -29.00 1.04
N GLU A 64 1.15 -28.38 1.10
CA GLU A 64 2.43 -29.07 0.99
C GLU A 64 2.73 -29.97 2.20
N ASP A 65 2.35 -29.57 3.41
CA ASP A 65 2.48 -30.41 4.61
C ASP A 65 1.62 -31.68 4.48
N VAL A 66 0.37 -31.54 4.03
CA VAL A 66 -0.53 -32.68 3.78
C VAL A 66 0.05 -33.58 2.69
N ARG A 67 0.59 -33.01 1.60
CA ARG A 67 1.24 -33.79 0.55
C ARG A 67 2.44 -34.58 1.10
N PHE A 68 3.28 -33.93 1.90
CA PHE A 68 4.44 -34.57 2.51
C PHE A 68 4.04 -35.74 3.40
N GLN A 69 3.08 -35.53 4.31
CA GLN A 69 2.56 -36.59 5.19
C GLN A 69 1.99 -37.77 4.40
N HIS A 70 1.20 -37.49 3.35
CA HIS A 70 0.67 -38.54 2.49
C HIS A 70 1.79 -39.32 1.79
N SER A 71 2.80 -38.63 1.27
CA SER A 71 3.96 -39.27 0.64
C SER A 71 4.79 -40.09 1.63
N CYS A 72 4.95 -39.63 2.88
CA CYS A 72 5.65 -40.38 3.93
C CYS A 72 5.00 -41.74 4.20
N LEU A 73 3.66 -41.81 4.19
CA LEU A 73 2.91 -43.07 4.39
C LEU A 73 3.13 -44.09 3.27
N GLN A 74 3.66 -43.65 2.12
CA GLN A 74 3.92 -44.49 0.96
C GLN A 74 5.39 -44.93 0.85
N CYS A 75 6.28 -44.36 1.66
CA CYS A 75 7.71 -44.70 1.65
C CYS A 75 7.94 -46.14 2.12
N LYS A 76 8.77 -46.88 1.38
CA LYS A 76 9.14 -48.27 1.67
C LYS A 76 10.55 -48.43 2.22
N SER A 77 11.31 -47.34 2.29
CA SER A 77 12.68 -47.35 2.81
C SER A 77 13.06 -46.01 3.48
N PRO A 78 14.04 -46.03 4.40
CA PRO A 78 14.61 -44.81 4.96
C PRO A 78 15.20 -43.86 3.91
N GLN A 79 15.75 -44.40 2.81
CA GLN A 79 16.34 -43.62 1.73
C GLN A 79 15.27 -42.82 0.95
N GLU A 80 14.10 -43.42 0.71
CA GLU A 80 12.96 -42.71 0.11
C GLU A 80 12.48 -41.57 1.01
N LEU A 81 12.40 -41.82 2.32
CA LEU A 81 12.01 -40.80 3.29
C LEU A 81 13.01 -39.64 3.33
N GLN A 82 14.32 -39.92 3.35
CA GLN A 82 15.37 -38.89 3.31
C GLN A 82 15.27 -38.02 2.07
N LYS A 83 15.06 -38.63 0.90
CA LYS A 83 14.86 -37.88 -0.35
C LYS A 83 13.64 -36.98 -0.28
N LEU A 84 12.50 -37.52 0.18
CA LEU A 84 11.26 -36.77 0.33
C LEU A 84 11.42 -35.58 1.31
N GLN A 85 12.14 -35.78 2.41
CA GLN A 85 12.42 -34.73 3.39
C GLN A 85 13.30 -33.63 2.80
N ALA A 86 14.34 -33.99 2.05
CA ALA A 86 15.19 -33.02 1.38
C ALA A 86 14.41 -32.17 0.36
N GLU A 87 13.56 -32.81 -0.45
CA GLU A 87 12.67 -32.11 -1.40
C GLU A 87 11.68 -31.18 -0.69
N PHE A 88 11.10 -31.62 0.43
CA PHE A 88 10.17 -30.82 1.22
C PHE A 88 10.85 -29.58 1.82
N ILE A 89 12.06 -29.73 2.39
CA ILE A 89 12.82 -28.62 2.95
C ILE A 89 13.23 -27.64 1.86
N GLN A 90 13.76 -28.12 0.73
CA GLN A 90 14.15 -27.26 -0.38
C GLN A 90 12.95 -26.44 -0.86
N LYS A 91 11.80 -27.09 -1.04
CA LYS A 91 10.57 -26.41 -1.47
C LYS A 91 10.11 -25.37 -0.46
N ALA A 92 10.22 -25.65 0.84
CA ALA A 92 9.90 -24.67 1.87
C ALA A 92 10.82 -23.44 1.75
N ILE A 93 12.13 -23.64 1.62
CA ILE A 93 13.10 -22.54 1.44
C ILE A 93 12.72 -21.68 0.23
N ASP A 94 12.49 -22.31 -0.92
CA ASP A 94 12.14 -21.59 -2.16
C ASP A 94 10.86 -20.74 -1.98
N GLN A 95 9.85 -21.31 -1.34
CA GLN A 95 8.58 -20.62 -1.07
C GLN A 95 8.75 -19.45 -0.09
N TYR A 96 9.50 -19.62 1.00
CA TYR A 96 9.73 -18.54 1.96
C TYR A 96 10.55 -17.40 1.35
N VAL A 97 11.56 -17.71 0.53
CA VAL A 97 12.36 -16.70 -0.18
C VAL A 97 11.48 -15.92 -1.14
N ALA A 98 10.67 -16.61 -1.96
CA ALA A 98 9.76 -15.96 -2.90
C ALA A 98 8.74 -15.06 -2.20
N GLU A 99 8.12 -15.57 -1.12
CA GLU A 99 7.10 -14.81 -0.39
C GLU A 99 7.69 -13.59 0.33
N THR A 100 8.88 -13.72 0.91
CA THR A 100 9.60 -12.59 1.50
C THR A 100 9.90 -11.52 0.45
N GLY A 101 10.29 -11.91 -0.76
CA GLY A 101 10.51 -11.00 -1.88
C GLY A 101 9.26 -10.17 -2.19
N LYS A 102 8.10 -10.82 -2.33
CA LYS A 102 6.82 -10.12 -2.55
C LYS A 102 6.48 -9.16 -1.41
N MET A 103 6.68 -9.58 -0.16
CA MET A 103 6.38 -8.73 1.00
C MET A 103 7.25 -7.47 1.02
N VAL A 104 8.53 -7.60 0.66
CA VAL A 104 9.45 -6.45 0.53
C VAL A 104 9.00 -5.54 -0.60
N GLU A 105 8.55 -6.08 -1.74
CA GLU A 105 8.03 -5.28 -2.86
C GLU A 105 6.78 -4.49 -2.48
N ILE A 106 5.80 -5.16 -1.83
CA ILE A 106 4.56 -4.50 -1.39
C ILE A 106 4.86 -3.44 -0.33
N GLY A 107 5.70 -3.76 0.65
CA GLY A 107 6.11 -2.82 1.70
C GLY A 107 6.88 -1.62 1.15
N SER A 108 7.79 -1.84 0.20
CA SER A 108 8.54 -0.76 -0.45
C SER A 108 7.64 0.15 -1.27
N ALA A 109 6.64 -0.41 -1.96
CA ALA A 109 5.64 0.37 -2.70
C ALA A 109 4.78 1.22 -1.74
N ALA A 110 4.35 0.65 -0.62
CA ALA A 110 3.55 1.34 0.39
C ALA A 110 4.32 2.50 1.06
N LEU A 111 5.63 2.32 1.27
CA LEU A 111 6.49 3.31 1.92
C LEU A 111 7.05 4.37 0.95
N LYS A 112 6.93 4.16 -0.36
CA LYS A 112 7.47 5.06 -1.37
C LYS A 112 7.09 6.54 -1.15
N PRO A 113 5.83 6.89 -0.84
CA PRO A 113 5.46 8.30 -0.59
C PRO A 113 6.17 8.93 0.60
N PHE A 114 6.58 8.15 1.61
CA PHE A 114 7.31 8.64 2.79
C PHE A 114 8.82 8.79 2.53
N ARG A 115 9.37 7.97 1.64
CA ARG A 115 10.79 8.03 1.26
C ARG A 115 11.08 9.20 0.32
N ASP A 116 10.11 9.51 -0.55
CA ASP A 116 10.27 10.50 -1.61
C ASP A 116 9.71 11.90 -1.22
N ALA A 117 9.25 12.07 0.04
CA ALA A 117 8.77 13.33 0.63
C ALA A 117 9.86 14.05 1.45
#